data_AF-A0AAV0IL83-F1
#
_entry.id   AF-A0AAV0IL83-F1
#
_cell.length_a   1.000
_cell.length_b   1.000
_cell.length_c   1.000
_cell.angle_alpha   90.00
_cell.angle_beta   90.00
_cell.angle_gamma   90.00
#
_symmetry.space_group_name_H-M   'P 1'
#
loop_
_entity.id
_entity.type
_entity.pdbx_description
1 polymer ?
#
loop_
_entity_poly.entity_id
_entity_poly.type
_entity_poly.pdbx_seq_one_letter_code
_entity_poly.pdbx_strand_id
1 'polypeptide(L)'
;MYICQPAHFLDYTLCNSSHKALLIVTDPRFDLLCTRIVKYYSLRRFAAETGKSLDEWGAAHDGSTFHYSSGLQAVMLAAGICDKVDVFGFGKSISAKHHYHTNQKAELKLHDYGAEYDLYHDLVHNPKSIPFISGKFMFPPVTIHY
;
A
#
# COMPACT_ATOMS: atom_id res chain seq x y z
N MET A 1 3.72 -13.37 5.17
CA MET A 1 3.17 -12.58 6.30
C MET A 1 3.93 -11.27 6.35
N TYR A 2 3.24 -10.12 6.32
CA TYR A 2 3.88 -8.82 6.52
C TYR A 2 4.12 -8.63 8.03
N ILE A 3 5.37 -8.37 8.41
CA ILE A 3 5.77 -8.23 9.81
C ILE A 3 6.05 -6.76 10.07
N CYS A 4 5.14 -6.08 10.78
CA CYS A 4 5.31 -4.69 11.21
C CYS A 4 5.24 -4.51 12.72
N GLN A 5 4.93 -5.56 13.46
CA GLN A 5 4.87 -5.56 14.92
C GLN A 5 5.58 -6.81 15.47
N PRO A 6 6.22 -6.72 16.66
CA PRO A 6 6.85 -7.88 17.29
C PRO A 6 5.92 -9.09 17.43
N ALA A 7 4.63 -8.86 17.66
CA ALA A 7 3.62 -9.92 17.75
C ALA A 7 3.54 -10.79 16.48
N HIS A 8 3.77 -10.23 15.29
CA HIS A 8 3.70 -11.00 14.05
C HIS A 8 4.84 -12.04 13.94
N PHE A 9 5.96 -11.87 14.66
CA PHE A 9 7.00 -12.91 14.73
C PHE A 9 6.55 -14.11 15.56
N LEU A 10 5.74 -13.89 16.60
CA LEU A 10 5.15 -14.98 17.38
C LEU A 10 4.14 -15.75 16.51
N ASP A 11 3.27 -15.04 15.78
CA ASP A 11 2.33 -15.64 14.85
C ASP A 11 3.04 -16.47 13.77
N TYR A 12 4.11 -15.93 13.18
CA TYR A 12 4.96 -16.66 12.23
C TYR A 12 5.54 -17.93 12.85
N THR A 13 6.07 -17.86 14.07
CA THR A 13 6.69 -19.01 14.74
C THR A 13 5.65 -20.13 15.00
N LEU A 14 4.46 -19.76 15.45
CA LEU A 14 3.35 -20.70 15.67
C LEU A 14 2.87 -21.32 14.35
N CYS A 15 2.64 -20.51 13.31
CA CYS A 15 2.25 -21.01 11.99
C CYS A 15 3.32 -21.94 11.40
N ASN A 16 4.60 -21.57 11.51
CA ASN A 16 5.71 -22.32 10.92
C ASN A 16 5.89 -23.72 11.53
N SER A 17 5.41 -23.93 12.76
CA SER A 17 5.43 -25.25 13.42
C SER A 17 4.51 -26.27 12.76
N SER A 18 3.45 -25.81 12.08
CA SER A 18 2.44 -26.68 11.44
C SER A 18 2.48 -26.59 9.90
N HIS A 19 2.90 -25.47 9.35
CA HIS A 19 2.98 -25.22 7.91
C HIS A 19 4.30 -24.54 7.59
N LYS A 20 5.12 -25.10 6.70
CA LYS A 20 6.40 -24.45 6.29
C LYS A 20 6.10 -23.10 5.62
N ALA A 21 6.16 -22.04 6.40
CA ALA A 21 5.90 -20.69 5.95
C ALA A 21 7.22 -20.02 5.59
N LEU A 22 7.34 -19.51 4.35
CA LEU A 22 8.52 -18.76 3.96
C LEU A 22 8.48 -17.35 4.56
N LEU A 23 9.54 -16.97 5.26
CA LEU A 23 9.78 -15.57 5.63
C LEU A 23 10.64 -14.91 4.55
N ILE A 24 10.03 -13.98 3.81
CA ILE A 24 10.72 -13.17 2.82
C ILE A 24 11.02 -11.81 3.46
N VAL A 25 12.27 -11.38 3.39
CA VAL A 25 12.70 -10.04 3.80
C VAL A 25 12.77 -9.17 2.55
N THR A 26 12.04 -8.07 2.53
CA THR A 26 12.08 -7.09 1.44
C THR A 26 13.38 -6.32 1.45
N ASP A 27 13.86 -5.94 0.26
CA ASP A 27 15.03 -5.08 0.13
C ASP A 27 14.71 -3.69 0.72
N PRO A 28 15.55 -3.12 1.60
CA PRO A 28 15.29 -1.80 2.19
C PRO A 28 15.08 -0.67 1.17
N ARG A 29 15.65 -0.81 -0.03
CA ARG A 29 15.46 0.16 -1.13
C ARG A 29 14.05 0.07 -1.71
N PHE A 30 13.47 -1.12 -1.76
CA PHE A 30 12.08 -1.32 -2.15
C PHE A 30 11.13 -0.73 -1.09
N ASP A 31 11.44 -0.91 0.19
CA ASP A 31 10.66 -0.31 1.28
C ASP A 31 10.68 1.22 1.25
N LEU A 32 11.85 1.80 0.98
CA LEU A 32 11.99 3.24 0.78
C LEU A 32 11.22 3.72 -0.46
N LEU A 33 11.23 2.96 -1.55
CA LEU A 33 10.48 3.27 -2.76
C LEU A 33 8.98 3.32 -2.49
N CYS A 34 8.42 2.29 -1.86
CA CYS A 34 7.00 2.23 -1.48
C CYS A 34 6.61 3.40 -0.57
N THR A 35 7.45 3.71 0.44
CA THR A 35 7.26 4.87 1.33
C THR A 35 7.23 6.19 0.56
N ARG A 36 8.16 6.40 -0.37
CA ARG A 36 8.22 7.64 -1.16
C ARG A 36 7.02 7.79 -2.09
N ILE A 37 6.61 6.71 -2.74
CA ILE A 37 5.45 6.71 -3.65
C ILE A 37 4.19 7.06 -2.85
N VAL A 38 3.85 6.32 -1.79
CA VAL A 38 2.61 6.60 -1.04
C VAL A 38 2.63 8.00 -0.42
N LYS A 39 3.78 8.47 0.08
CA LYS A 39 3.92 9.82 0.62
C LYS A 39 3.69 10.89 -0.44
N TYR A 40 4.15 10.67 -1.68
CA TYR A 40 3.88 11.58 -2.79
C TYR A 40 2.37 11.69 -3.08
N TYR A 41 1.67 10.55 -3.15
CA TYR A 41 0.22 10.55 -3.39
C TYR A 41 -0.53 11.24 -2.24
N SER A 42 -0.15 10.97 -0.99
CA SER A 42 -0.76 11.59 0.20
C SER A 42 -0.52 13.11 0.24
N LEU A 43 0.70 13.57 -0.05
CA LEU A 43 1.01 15.01 -0.15
C LEU A 43 0.23 15.69 -1.28
N ARG A 44 0.16 15.05 -2.46
CA ARG A 44 -0.58 15.55 -3.63
C ARG A 44 -2.05 15.70 -3.30
N ARG A 45 -2.65 14.68 -2.68
CA ARG A 45 -4.05 14.65 -2.26
C ARG A 45 -4.33 15.73 -1.21
N PHE A 46 -3.51 15.82 -0.18
CA PHE A 46 -3.64 16.82 0.88
C PHE A 46 -3.62 18.24 0.34
N ALA A 47 -2.67 18.58 -0.54
CA ALA A 47 -2.59 19.90 -1.16
C ALA A 47 -3.83 20.19 -2.02
N ALA A 48 -4.29 19.22 -2.81
CA ALA A 48 -5.45 19.37 -3.68
C ALA A 48 -6.77 19.54 -2.89
N GLU A 49 -6.95 18.80 -1.80
CA GLU A 49 -8.20 18.82 -1.03
C GLU A 49 -8.28 19.97 -0.03
N THR A 50 -7.15 20.38 0.55
CA THR A 50 -7.13 21.37 1.64
C THR A 50 -6.64 22.75 1.20
N GLY A 51 -5.90 22.84 0.09
CA GLY A 51 -5.22 24.06 -0.34
C GLY A 51 -4.07 24.52 0.59
N LYS A 52 -3.68 23.70 1.57
CA LYS A 52 -2.65 24.03 2.57
C LYS A 52 -1.24 23.75 2.07
N SER A 53 -0.25 24.33 2.75
CA SER A 53 1.18 24.03 2.52
C SER A 53 1.50 22.58 2.89
N LEU A 54 2.40 21.95 2.13
CA LEU A 54 2.89 20.59 2.41
C LEU A 54 3.55 20.45 3.79
N ASP A 55 4.04 21.54 4.39
CA ASP A 55 4.62 21.53 5.74
C ASP A 55 3.58 21.17 6.81
N GLU A 56 2.30 21.42 6.55
CA GLU A 56 1.20 21.08 7.46
C GLU A 56 0.77 19.61 7.35
N TRP A 57 1.21 18.88 6.31
CA TRP A 57 0.79 17.50 6.05
C TRP A 57 1.12 16.58 7.23
N GLY A 58 2.31 16.75 7.82
CA GLY A 58 2.80 15.89 8.90
C GLY A 58 1.94 15.97 10.16
N ALA A 59 1.37 17.13 10.46
CA ALA A 59 0.47 17.30 11.60
C ALA A 59 -0.93 16.71 11.34
N ALA A 60 -1.35 16.63 10.07
CA ALA A 60 -2.64 16.08 9.67
C ALA A 60 -2.65 14.55 9.50
N HIS A 61 -1.48 13.93 9.26
CA HIS A 61 -1.34 12.51 8.89
C HIS A 61 -0.39 11.74 9.82
N ASP A 62 -0.13 12.25 11.03
CA ASP A 62 0.80 11.64 11.99
C ASP A 62 2.15 11.28 11.33
N GLY A 63 2.78 12.27 10.69
CA GLY A 63 3.87 12.05 9.73
C GLY A 63 5.10 11.31 10.25
N SER A 64 5.29 11.23 11.57
CA SER A 64 6.36 10.43 12.21
C SER A 64 6.07 8.93 12.24
N THR A 65 4.79 8.55 12.23
CA THR A 65 4.32 7.17 12.24
C THR A 65 3.69 6.76 10.91
N PHE A 66 3.60 7.67 9.94
CA PHE A 66 3.04 7.39 8.62
C PHE A 66 3.83 6.29 7.90
N HIS A 67 3.11 5.26 7.44
CA HIS A 67 3.65 4.20 6.61
C HIS A 67 2.59 3.62 5.65
N TYR A 68 3.05 3.00 4.58
CA TYR A 68 2.18 2.30 3.63
C TYR A 68 1.47 1.09 4.28
N SER A 69 0.36 0.66 3.68
CA SER A 69 -0.30 -0.61 4.01
C SER A 69 0.47 -1.80 3.44
N SER A 70 0.36 -2.95 4.10
CA SER A 70 0.91 -4.21 3.58
C SER A 70 0.35 -4.56 2.19
N GLY A 71 -0.88 -4.13 1.90
CA GLY A 71 -1.51 -4.28 0.59
C GLY A 71 -0.76 -3.52 -0.50
N LEU A 72 -0.35 -2.27 -0.23
CA LEU A 72 0.43 -1.48 -1.18
C LEU A 72 1.76 -2.15 -1.51
N GLN A 73 2.50 -2.60 -0.49
CA GLN A 73 3.78 -3.27 -0.71
C GLN A 73 3.60 -4.54 -1.56
N ALA A 74 2.55 -5.33 -1.30
CA ALA A 74 2.25 -6.54 -2.07
C ALA A 74 1.90 -6.24 -3.53
N VAL A 75 1.07 -5.22 -3.79
CA VAL A 75 0.72 -4.78 -5.16
C VAL A 75 1.96 -4.29 -5.91
N MET A 76 2.79 -3.45 -5.28
CA MET A 76 4.02 -2.94 -5.89
C MET A 76 5.05 -4.03 -6.15
N LEU A 77 5.14 -5.03 -5.27
CA LEU A 77 6.03 -6.17 -5.46
C LEU A 77 5.57 -7.01 -6.66
N ALA A 78 4.27 -7.34 -6.72
CA ALA A 78 3.69 -8.07 -7.85
C ALA A 78 3.90 -7.32 -9.17
N ALA A 79 3.69 -6.00 -9.19
CA ALA A 79 3.94 -5.17 -10.37
C ALA A 79 5.42 -5.17 -10.81
N GLY A 80 6.35 -5.45 -9.89
CA GLY A 80 7.78 -5.53 -10.18
C GLY A 80 8.25 -6.88 -10.72
N ILE A 81 7.51 -7.97 -10.49
CA ILE A 81 7.98 -9.35 -10.73
C ILE A 81 7.05 -10.22 -11.57
N CYS A 82 5.80 -9.80 -11.80
CA CYS A 82 4.81 -10.56 -12.55
C CYS A 82 4.59 -9.97 -13.95
N ASP A 83 4.27 -10.82 -14.93
CA ASP A 83 3.92 -10.37 -16.28
C ASP A 83 2.51 -9.74 -16.36
N LYS A 84 1.65 -10.08 -15.40
CA LYS A 84 0.28 -9.55 -15.24
C LYS A 84 -0.09 -9.58 -13.75
N VAL A 85 -0.87 -8.59 -13.31
CA VAL A 85 -1.38 -8.52 -11.92
C VAL A 85 -2.90 -8.37 -11.91
N ASP A 86 -3.58 -9.25 -11.18
CA ASP A 86 -5.01 -9.13 -10.88
C ASP A 86 -5.17 -8.88 -9.36
N VAL A 87 -5.80 -7.77 -9.00
CA VAL A 87 -5.92 -7.29 -7.62
C VAL A 87 -7.37 -7.43 -7.16
N PHE A 88 -7.60 -8.08 -6.02
CA PHE A 88 -8.93 -8.32 -5.46
C PHE A 88 -9.05 -7.75 -4.04
N GLY A 89 -10.21 -7.17 -3.72
CA GLY A 89 -10.51 -6.71 -2.36
C GLY A 89 -9.91 -5.34 -1.99
N PHE A 90 -9.53 -4.54 -3.00
CA PHE A 90 -9.07 -3.16 -2.86
C PHE A 90 -10.12 -2.20 -3.46
N GLY A 91 -10.37 -1.05 -2.82
CA GLY A 91 -11.36 -0.08 -3.30
C GLY A 91 -12.81 -0.47 -2.99
N LYS A 92 -13.07 -0.84 -1.73
CA LYS A 92 -14.35 -1.40 -1.29
C LYS A 92 -15.47 -0.34 -1.24
N SER A 93 -16.71 -0.79 -1.47
CA SER A 93 -17.92 0.00 -1.15
C SER A 93 -17.92 0.47 0.31
N ILE A 94 -18.49 1.65 0.57
CA ILE A 94 -18.68 2.22 1.92
C ILE A 94 -19.48 1.27 2.84
N SER A 95 -20.31 0.39 2.26
CA SER A 95 -21.09 -0.60 3.00
C SER A 95 -20.30 -1.86 3.40
N ALA A 96 -19.12 -2.07 2.83
CA ALA A 96 -18.32 -3.26 3.05
C ALA A 96 -17.62 -3.22 4.41
N LYS A 97 -17.25 -4.42 4.90
CA LYS A 97 -16.39 -4.56 6.08
C LYS A 97 -14.93 -4.27 5.70
N HIS A 98 -14.20 -3.63 6.61
CA HIS A 98 -12.77 -3.35 6.49
C HIS A 98 -11.96 -4.64 6.31
N HIS A 99 -12.28 -5.71 7.05
CA HIS A 99 -11.82 -7.06 6.75
C HIS A 99 -13.01 -7.99 6.50
N TYR A 100 -12.89 -8.89 5.52
CA TYR A 100 -13.97 -9.82 5.16
C TYR A 100 -14.37 -10.74 6.32
N HIS A 101 -13.44 -11.02 7.24
CA HIS A 101 -13.62 -11.91 8.38
C HIS A 101 -13.87 -11.18 9.72
N THR A 102 -14.04 -9.85 9.74
CA THR A 102 -14.32 -9.09 10.97
C THR A 102 -15.62 -8.29 10.87
N ASN A 103 -16.00 -7.58 11.94
CA ASN A 103 -17.13 -6.64 11.94
C ASN A 103 -16.69 -5.17 11.85
N GLN A 104 -15.39 -4.90 11.77
CA GLN A 104 -14.88 -3.54 11.55
C GLN A 104 -15.28 -3.08 10.16
N LYS A 105 -15.86 -1.88 10.05
CA LYS A 105 -16.25 -1.27 8.76
C LYS A 105 -15.35 -0.12 8.33
N ALA A 106 -14.87 0.68 9.28
CA ALA A 106 -14.02 1.83 8.99
C ALA A 106 -12.57 1.40 8.72
N GLU A 107 -11.95 2.10 7.77
CA GLU A 107 -10.51 2.09 7.56
C GLU A 107 -9.79 2.60 8.81
N LEU A 108 -8.64 1.99 9.14
CA LEU A 108 -7.76 2.50 10.19
C LEU A 108 -7.09 3.79 9.72
N LYS A 109 -7.02 4.81 10.58
CA LYS A 109 -6.32 6.07 10.28
C LYS A 109 -4.79 5.94 10.16
N LEU A 110 -4.26 4.73 10.32
CA LEU A 110 -2.83 4.45 10.28
C LEU A 110 -2.23 4.60 8.88
N HIS A 111 -3.07 4.46 7.85
CA HIS A 111 -2.69 4.60 6.45
C HIS A 111 -3.56 5.65 5.77
N ASP A 112 -3.00 6.34 4.78
CA ASP A 112 -3.80 7.15 3.87
C ASP A 112 -4.30 6.27 2.71
N TYR A 113 -5.37 5.52 2.98
CA TYR A 113 -5.98 4.63 1.98
C TYR A 113 -6.45 5.38 0.73
N GLY A 114 -6.83 6.65 0.84
CA GLY A 114 -7.18 7.48 -0.31
C GLY A 114 -5.98 7.64 -1.24
N ALA A 115 -4.81 7.95 -0.70
CA ALA A 115 -3.57 8.02 -1.46
C ALA A 115 -3.19 6.67 -2.11
N GLU A 116 -3.41 5.54 -1.42
CA GLU A 116 -3.15 4.23 -2.00
C GLU A 116 -4.11 3.90 -3.15
N TYR A 117 -5.39 4.23 -3.01
CA TYR A 117 -6.38 4.05 -4.07
C TYR A 117 -6.09 4.92 -5.30
N ASP A 118 -5.62 6.16 -5.09
CA ASP A 118 -5.15 7.03 -6.17
C ASP A 118 -3.94 6.41 -6.90
N LEU A 119 -3.01 5.77 -6.16
CA LEU A 119 -1.90 5.01 -6.75
C LEU A 119 -2.41 3.82 -7.56
N TYR A 120 -3.33 3.01 -7.04
CA TYR A 120 -3.83 1.85 -7.78
C TYR A 120 -4.61 2.26 -9.03
N HIS A 121 -5.35 3.37 -8.97
CA HIS A 121 -5.98 3.96 -10.15
C HIS A 121 -4.95 4.34 -11.21
N ASP A 122 -3.88 5.04 -10.83
CA ASP A 122 -2.78 5.38 -11.75
C ASP A 122 -2.07 4.11 -12.25
N LEU A 123 -1.90 3.08 -11.43
CA LEU A 123 -1.28 1.81 -11.85
C LEU A 123 -2.07 1.12 -12.97
N VAL A 124 -3.41 1.20 -12.94
CA VAL A 124 -4.29 0.65 -13.98
C VAL A 124 -4.35 1.55 -15.22
N HIS A 125 -4.51 2.87 -15.03
CA HIS A 125 -4.89 3.79 -16.11
C HIS A 125 -3.75 4.66 -16.64
N ASN A 126 -2.74 4.95 -15.83
CA ASN A 126 -1.62 5.82 -16.18
C ASN A 126 -0.32 5.44 -15.45
N PRO A 127 0.18 4.20 -15.59
CA PRO A 127 1.30 3.72 -14.76
C PRO A 127 2.59 4.53 -14.97
N LYS A 128 2.71 5.21 -16.12
CA LYS A 128 3.84 6.09 -16.44
C LYS A 128 3.90 7.37 -15.59
N SER A 129 2.81 7.77 -14.93
CA SER A 129 2.82 8.92 -14.02
C SER A 129 3.27 8.59 -12.60
N ILE A 130 3.46 7.31 -12.27
CA ILE A 130 3.92 6.89 -10.94
C ILE A 130 5.36 7.42 -10.74
N PRO A 131 5.61 8.24 -9.71
CA PRO A 131 6.90 8.89 -9.51
C PRO A 131 7.97 7.91 -9.05
N PHE A 132 9.24 8.32 -9.16
CA PHE A 132 10.42 7.58 -8.67
C PHE A 132 10.69 6.24 -9.35
N ILE A 133 9.91 5.89 -10.37
CA ILE A 133 10.14 4.73 -11.24
C ILE A 133 10.81 5.23 -12.53
N SER A 134 11.82 4.50 -12.98
CA SER A 134 12.49 4.80 -14.24
C SER A 134 11.51 4.74 -15.40
N GLY A 135 11.54 5.71 -16.31
CA GLY A 135 10.72 5.68 -17.53
C GLY A 135 11.03 4.50 -18.48
N LYS A 136 12.10 3.74 -18.21
CA LYS A 136 12.43 2.48 -18.91
C LYS A 136 11.71 1.26 -18.34
N PHE A 137 11.17 1.36 -17.13
CA PHE A 137 10.42 0.28 -16.50
C PHE A 137 9.07 0.14 -17.20
N MET A 138 8.75 -1.08 -17.62
CA MET A 138 7.49 -1.41 -18.26
C MET A 138 6.60 -2.07 -17.22
N PHE A 139 5.59 -1.34 -16.75
CA PHE A 139 4.60 -1.90 -15.85
C PHE A 139 3.82 -3.02 -16.55
N PRO A 140 3.55 -4.14 -15.85
CA PRO A 140 2.65 -5.16 -16.37
C PRO A 140 1.21 -4.62 -16.41
N PRO A 141 0.32 -5.21 -17.22
CA PRO A 141 -1.10 -4.93 -17.13
C PRO A 141 -1.62 -5.25 -15.72
N VAL A 142 -2.34 -4.30 -15.13
CA VAL A 142 -2.97 -4.44 -13.82
C VAL A 142 -4.48 -4.29 -13.96
N THR A 143 -5.24 -5.22 -13.37
CA THR A 143 -6.70 -5.16 -13.29
C THR A 143 -7.12 -5.20 -11.83
N ILE A 144 -8.00 -4.29 -11.41
CA ILE A 144 -8.61 -4.31 -10.08
C ILE A 144 -10.04 -4.83 -10.19
N HIS A 145 -10.37 -5.81 -9.35
CA HIS A 145 -11.69 -6.42 -9.24
C HIS A 145 -12.36 -5.93 -7.95
N TYR A 146 -13.47 -5.21 -8.11
CA TYR A 146 -14.24 -4.56 -7.06
C TYR A 146 -15.38 -5.42 -6.53
#